data_AF-A0A956S711-F1
#
_entry.id   AF-A0A956S711-F1
#
_cell.length_a   1.000
_cell.length_b   1.000
_cell.length_c   1.000
_cell.angle_alpha   90.00
_cell.angle_beta   90.00
_cell.angle_gamma   90.00
#
_symmetry.space_group_name_H-M   'P 1'
#
loop_
_entity.id
_entity.type
_entity.pdbx_description
1 polymer ?
#
loop_
_entity_poly.entity_id
_entity_poly.type
_entity_poly.pdbx_seq_one_letter_code
_entity_poly.pdbx_strand_id
1 'polypeptide(L)' 'MTRQPRLPPESFRELLQKNIGQQIYLNADDRHPCRLLEVQTDYIVLTSRGQANQPHQTYTVPISSIVSLQDVEGLG' A
#
# COMPACT_ATOMS: atom_id res chain seq x y z
N MET A 1 -10.30 22.39 -7.03
CA MET A 1 -9.85 21.09 -7.58
C MET A 1 -8.38 20.92 -7.26
N THR A 2 -8.07 20.41 -6.08
CA THR A 2 -6.71 20.24 -5.57
C THR A 2 -6.06 19.03 -6.25
N ARG A 3 -5.24 19.28 -7.26
CA ARG A 3 -4.29 18.29 -7.80
C ARG A 3 -3.29 17.98 -6.69
N GLN A 4 -3.56 16.93 -5.91
CA GLN A 4 -2.66 16.46 -4.85
C GLN A 4 -1.33 15.98 -5.44
N PRO A 5 -0.23 16.15 -4.70
CA PRO A 5 1.11 15.89 -5.21
C PRO A 5 1.29 14.38 -5.44
N ARG A 6 1.49 13.97 -6.69
CA ARG A 6 2.15 12.70 -6.99
C ARG A 6 3.57 12.82 -6.43
N LEU A 7 3.88 12.05 -5.40
CA LEU A 7 5.26 11.92 -4.95
C LEU A 7 6.08 11.32 -6.10
N PRO A 8 7.33 11.76 -6.32
CA PRO A 8 8.22 11.05 -7.21
C PRO A 8 8.37 9.60 -6.70
N PRO A 9 8.51 8.62 -7.61
CA PRO A 9 8.48 7.19 -7.27
C PRO A 9 9.52 6.80 -6.22
N GLU A 10 10.67 7.47 -6.19
CA GLU A 10 11.70 7.27 -5.17
C GLU A 10 11.25 7.66 -3.76
N SER A 11 10.67 8.86 -3.61
CA SER A 11 10.15 9.32 -2.31
C SER A 11 8.94 8.52 -1.85
N PHE A 12 8.09 8.08 -2.79
CA PHE A 12 6.98 7.18 -2.47
C PHE A 12 7.49 5.81 -1.97
N ARG A 13 8.53 5.27 -2.61
CA ARG A 13 9.19 4.04 -2.16
C ARG A 13 9.80 4.21 -0.77
N GLU A 14 10.49 5.31 -0.50
CA GLU A 14 11.03 5.58 0.84
C GLU A 14 9.92 5.69 1.90
N LEU A 15 8.79 6.32 1.56
CA LEU A 15 7.63 6.40 2.44
C LEU A 15 7.07 5.01 2.76
N LEU A 16 6.89 4.17 1.74
CA LEU A 16 6.46 2.78 1.91
C LEU A 16 7.46 2.00 2.77
N GLN A 17 8.76 2.11 2.49
CA GLN A 17 9.81 1.43 3.25
C GLN A 17 9.79 1.81 4.74
N LYS A 18 9.57 3.08 5.05
CA LYS A 18 9.43 3.57 6.44
C LYS A 18 8.18 3.06 7.14
N ASN A 19 7.16 2.65 6.38
CA ASN A 19 5.89 2.16 6.89
C ASN A 19 5.75 0.64 6.77
N ILE A 20 6.82 -0.11 6.55
CA ILE A 20 6.79 -1.58 6.62
C ILE A 20 6.28 -2.00 8.01
N GLY A 21 5.30 -2.90 8.01
CA GLY A 21 4.60 -3.35 9.20
C GLY A 21 3.38 -2.51 9.57
N GLN A 22 3.09 -1.40 8.88
CA GLN A 22 1.87 -0.61 9.07
C GLN A 22 0.69 -1.19 8.31
N GLN A 23 -0.51 -0.90 8.82
CA GLN A 23 -1.75 -1.19 8.11
C GLN A 23 -2.03 -0.08 7.08
N ILE A 24 -2.19 -0.48 5.84
CA ILE A 24 -2.53 0.37 4.70
C ILE A 24 -3.83 -0.13 4.05
N TYR A 25 -4.52 0.73 3.32
CA TYR A 25 -5.70 0.35 2.54
C TYR A 25 -5.43 0.59 1.07
N LEU A 26 -5.58 -0.44 0.26
CA LEU A 26 -5.40 -0.35 -1.19
C LEU A 26 -6.74 -0.03 -1.85
N ASN A 27 -6.79 1.04 -2.64
CA ASN A 27 -7.97 1.59 -3.29
C ASN A 27 -9.03 2.15 -2.31
N ALA A 28 -9.55 3.34 -2.63
CA ALA A 28 -10.58 3.99 -1.83
C ALA A 28 -11.93 3.22 -1.79
N ASP A 29 -12.18 2.36 -2.79
CA ASP A 29 -13.42 1.57 -2.92
C ASP A 29 -13.39 0.26 -2.11
N ASP A 30 -12.26 -0.44 -2.12
CA ASP A 30 -12.08 -1.70 -1.40
C ASP A 30 -11.30 -1.41 -0.12
N ARG A 31 -12.01 -0.97 0.92
CA ARG A 31 -11.45 -0.65 2.25
C ARG A 31 -10.94 -1.91 2.99
N HIS A 32 -10.20 -2.78 2.31
CA HIS A 32 -9.59 -3.95 2.90
C HIS A 32 -8.31 -3.56 3.63
N PRO A 33 -8.24 -3.77 4.95
CA PRO A 33 -7.00 -3.54 5.68
C PRO A 33 -5.95 -4.55 5.21
N CYS A 34 -4.88 -4.00 4.65
CA CYS A 34 -3.68 -4.72 4.27
C CYS A 34 -2.55 -4.29 5.19
N ARG A 35 -1.57 -5.15 5.42
CA ARG A 35 -0.37 -4.81 6.17
C ARG A 35 0.82 -4.87 5.24
N LEU A 36 1.59 -3.79 5.21
CA LEU A 36 2.80 -3.73 4.41
C LEU A 36 3.85 -4.67 4.98
N LEU A 37 4.32 -5.62 4.20
CA LEU A 37 5.33 -6.58 4.63
C LEU A 37 6.70 -6.26 4.05
N GLU A 38 6.74 -5.91 2.76
CA GLU A 38 7.99 -5.67 2.06
C GLU A 38 7.78 -4.64 0.97
N VAL A 39 8.84 -3.89 0.67
CA VAL A 39 8.88 -2.92 -0.41
C VAL A 39 10.12 -3.19 -1.24
N GLN A 40 9.89 -3.57 -2.49
CA GLN A 40 10.93 -3.81 -3.48
C GLN A 40 10.98 -2.64 -4.46
N THR A 41 11.92 -2.71 -5.41
CA THR A 41 12.13 -1.65 -6.41
C THR A 41 10.87 -1.36 -7.23
N ASP A 42 10.17 -2.41 -7.66
CA ASP A 42 9.07 -2.32 -8.62
C ASP A 42 7.71 -2.73 -8.04
N TYR A 43 7.68 -3.34 -6.86
CA TYR A 43 6.48 -3.88 -6.24
C TYR A 43 6.53 -3.80 -4.71
N ILE A 44 5.37 -3.93 -4.08
CA ILE A 44 5.22 -4.12 -2.64
C ILE A 44 4.55 -5.44 -2.34
N VAL A 45 4.88 -6.01 -1.19
CA VAL A 45 4.27 -7.21 -0.66
C VAL A 45 3.40 -6.81 0.52
N LEU A 46 2.14 -7.21 0.46
CA LEU A 46 1.13 -6.91 1.46
C LEU A 46 0.53 -8.20 1.97
N THR A 47 0.04 -8.20 3.20
CA THR A 47 -0.85 -9.27 3.67
C THR A 47 -2.16 -8.69 4.12
N SER A 48 -3.27 -9.26 3.64
CA SER A 48 -4.56 -8.98 4.23
C SER A 48 -4.91 -10.09 5.21
N ARG A 49 -5.33 -9.68 6.41
CA ARG A 49 -6.07 -10.58 7.29
C ARG A 49 -7.51 -10.56 6.83
N GLY A 50 -7.91 -11.56 6.05
CA GLY A 50 -9.32 -11.81 5.83
C GLY A 50 -10.04 -11.97 7.18
N GLN A 51 -11.36 -11.69 7.22
CA GLN A 51 -12.16 -11.86 8.43
C GLN A 51 -11.87 -13.22 9.08
N ALA A 52 -11.93 -13.28 10.41
CA ALA A 52 -11.46 -14.28 11.39
C ALA A 52 -11.30 -15.78 11.00
N ASN A 53 -11.85 -16.24 9.87
CA ASN A 53 -11.76 -17.60 9.33
C ASN A 53 -11.18 -17.70 7.91
N GLN A 54 -10.65 -16.62 7.32
CA GLN A 54 -9.99 -16.66 6.01
C GLN A 54 -8.47 -16.76 6.16
N PRO A 55 -7.80 -17.51 5.26
CA PRO A 55 -6.34 -17.57 5.25
C PRO A 55 -5.76 -16.17 5.02
N HIS A 56 -4.61 -15.89 5.64
CA HIS A 56 -3.82 -14.70 5.31
C HIS A 56 -3.50 -14.74 3.82
N GLN A 57 -4.02 -13.76 3.08
CA GLN A 57 -3.71 -13.62 1.67
C GLN A 57 -2.57 -12.64 1.53
N THR A 58 -1.52 -13.07 0.83
CA THR A 58 -0.39 -12.21 0.49
C THR A 58 -0.59 -11.69 -0.92
N TYR A 59 -0.47 -10.38 -1.09
CA TYR A 59 -0.62 -9.68 -2.34
C TYR A 59 0.71 -9.09 -2.75
N THR A 60 1.07 -9.28 -4.01
CA THR A 60 2.20 -8.58 -4.63
C THR A 60 1.61 -7.54 -5.56
N VAL A 61 1.82 -6.26 -5.26
CA VAL A 61 1.23 -5.15 -6.01
C VAL A 61 2.33 -4.33 -6.66
N PRO A 62 2.29 -4.09 -7.98
CA PRO A 62 3.27 -3.25 -8.66
C PRO A 62 3.17 -1.82 -8.12
N ILE A 63 4.29 -1.17 -7.80
CA ILE A 63 4.31 0.24 -7.37
C ILE A 63 3.71 1.14 -8.48
N SER A 64 3.89 0.76 -9.74
CA SER A 64 3.28 1.41 -10.91
C SER A 64 1.74 1.35 -10.94
N SER A 65 1.10 0.51 -10.12
CA SER A 65 -0.36 0.44 -9.96
C SER A 65 -0.87 1.29 -8.79
N ILE A 66 0.01 1.77 -7.90
CA ILE A 66 -0.31 2.46 -6.63
C ILE A 66 0.40 3.81 -6.60
N VAL A 67 0.38 4.51 -7.73
CA VAL A 67 1.23 5.67 -8.02
C VAL A 67 0.84 6.93 -7.23
N SER A 68 -0.24 6.88 -6.44
CA SER A 68 -0.75 8.01 -5.68
C SER A 68 -1.08 7.61 -4.24
N LEU A 69 -0.89 8.54 -3.30
CA LEU A 69 -1.31 8.39 -1.90
C LEU A 69 -2.83 8.15 -1.75
N GLN A 70 -3.64 8.52 -2.75
CA GLN A 70 -5.09 8.21 -2.76
C GLN A 70 -5.36 6.71 -2.91
N ASP A 71 -4.42 5.98 -3.50
CA ASP A 71 -4.52 4.53 -3.66
C ASP A 71 -4.03 3.80 -2.40
N VAL A 72 -3.37 4.50 -1.47
CA VAL A 72 -2.82 3.95 -0.23
C VAL A 72 -3.12 4.84 0.98
N GLU A 73 -4.22 4.56 1.68
CA GLU A 73 -4.52 5.23 2.95
C GLU A 73 -3.80 4.57 4.12
N GLY A 74 -3.45 5.34 5.16
CA GLY A 74 -2.77 4.85 6.37
C GLY A 74 -1.26 5.08 6.43
N LEU A 75 -0.67 5.68 5.39
CA LEU A 75 0.71 6.18 5.40
C LEU A 75 0.72 7.60 5.96
N GLY A 76 1.22 7.76 7.18
CA GLY A 76 1.34 9.05 7.90
C GLY A 76 2.57 9.84 7.51
#